data_AF-A0A3A9F309-F1
#
_entry.id   AF-A0A3A9F309-F1
#
_cell.length_a   1.000
_cell.length_b   1.000
_cell.length_c   1.000
_cell.angle_alpha   90.00
_cell.angle_beta   90.00
_cell.angle_gamma   90.00
#
_symmetry.space_group_name_H-M   'P 1'
#
loop_
_entity.id
_entity.type
_entity.pdbx_description
1 polymer ?
#
loop_
_entity_poly.entity_id
_entity_poly.type
_entity_poly.pdbx_seq_one_letter_code
_entity_poly.pdbx_strand_id
1 'polypeptide(L)'
;MSFSNPKTGESVEIHRSDIYSDDMPIYILKGKTAEGKEFERMHHAWIIDPRNCSYAEFMMLNQETGNTSLGDKQRADILFEKTGVENYLDKADYSTAIKDVMEEYKSSGNWDAYLSMDKWQQSLNDYTSVPVYFDRSIMERNGVKGSCSFATVRTAEEIQKEIDDRVKAAEKNGPTLREALANAFSNAVNTFYSFVGSSVVMTFDEYVKTMEEMLRKSNEEANVSLIK
;
A
#
# COMPACT_ATOMS: atom_id res chain seq x y z
N MET A 1 -8.04 -12.69 -13.03
CA MET A 1 -7.08 -12.53 -14.16
C MET A 1 -6.23 -13.78 -14.26
N SER A 2 -5.79 -14.22 -15.45
CA SER A 2 -4.83 -15.32 -15.60
C SER A 2 -3.83 -15.08 -16.71
N PHE A 3 -2.63 -15.64 -16.55
CA PHE A 3 -1.54 -15.58 -17.54
C PHE A 3 -0.59 -16.77 -17.36
N SER A 4 0.13 -17.11 -18.42
CA SER A 4 1.09 -18.20 -18.43
C SER A 4 2.31 -17.83 -19.27
N ASN A 5 3.47 -18.29 -18.82
CA ASN A 5 4.73 -18.11 -19.51
C ASN A 5 5.05 -19.42 -20.25
N PRO A 6 4.87 -19.49 -21.59
CA PRO A 6 5.11 -20.71 -22.34
C PRO A 6 6.58 -21.13 -22.35
N LYS A 7 7.53 -20.22 -22.06
CA LYS A 7 8.96 -20.55 -22.03
C LYS A 7 9.33 -21.28 -20.74
N THR A 8 8.80 -20.83 -19.60
CA THR A 8 9.14 -21.40 -18.29
C THR A 8 8.12 -22.45 -17.82
N GLY A 9 6.94 -22.50 -18.46
CA GLY A 9 5.84 -23.38 -18.05
C GLY A 9 5.07 -22.87 -16.83
N GLU A 10 5.39 -21.67 -16.35
CA GLU A 10 4.74 -21.05 -15.20
C GLU A 10 3.34 -20.55 -15.57
N SER A 11 2.38 -20.70 -14.66
CA SER A 11 1.04 -20.16 -14.80
C SER A 11 0.59 -19.52 -13.48
N VAL A 12 -0.13 -18.41 -13.59
CA VAL A 12 -0.68 -17.70 -12.44
C VAL A 12 -2.10 -17.27 -12.75
N GLU A 13 -2.97 -17.50 -11.79
CA GLU A 13 -4.32 -16.98 -11.70
C GLU A 13 -4.45 -16.11 -10.46
N ILE A 14 -5.10 -14.97 -10.64
CA ILE A 14 -5.34 -13.97 -9.60
C ILE A 14 -6.85 -13.84 -9.41
N HIS A 15 -7.33 -14.14 -8.21
CA HIS A 15 -8.74 -14.09 -7.82
C HIS A 15 -8.90 -13.19 -6.59
N ARG A 16 -10.00 -12.44 -6.51
CA ARG A 16 -10.38 -11.81 -5.23
C ARG A 16 -10.82 -12.92 -4.27
N SER A 17 -10.42 -12.82 -3.01
CA SER A 17 -10.88 -13.77 -1.98
C SER A 17 -12.35 -13.52 -1.61
N ASP A 18 -12.98 -14.48 -0.95
CA ASP A 18 -14.36 -14.34 -0.46
C ASP A 18 -14.52 -13.22 0.59
N ILE A 19 -13.42 -12.83 1.24
CA ILE A 19 -13.36 -11.76 2.24
C ILE A 19 -12.86 -10.43 1.67
N TYR A 20 -12.72 -10.33 0.34
CA TYR A 20 -12.25 -9.12 -0.31
C TYR A 20 -13.24 -7.96 -0.11
N SER A 21 -12.72 -6.82 0.31
CA SER A 21 -13.37 -5.51 0.24
C SER A 21 -12.34 -4.43 -0.10
N ASP A 22 -12.79 -3.22 -0.42
CA ASP A 22 -11.88 -2.09 -0.68
C ASP A 22 -11.01 -1.78 0.56
N ASP A 23 -11.52 -2.05 1.77
CA ASP A 23 -10.81 -1.94 3.05
C ASP A 23 -10.02 -3.22 3.45
N MET A 24 -10.16 -4.30 2.69
CA MET A 24 -9.48 -5.57 2.92
C MET A 24 -9.17 -6.27 1.59
N PRO A 25 -8.30 -5.69 0.73
CA PRO A 25 -8.06 -6.20 -0.62
C PRO A 25 -7.17 -7.45 -0.62
N ILE A 26 -7.74 -8.57 -0.19
CA ILE A 26 -7.09 -9.87 -0.17
C ILE A 26 -7.42 -10.65 -1.44
N TYR A 27 -6.37 -11.10 -2.10
CA TYR A 27 -6.43 -11.93 -3.30
C TYR A 27 -5.90 -13.33 -3.03
N ILE A 28 -6.31 -14.27 -3.87
CA ILE A 28 -5.78 -15.63 -3.95
C ILE A 28 -5.00 -15.74 -5.26
N LEU A 29 -3.70 -15.98 -5.15
CA LEU A 29 -2.83 -16.37 -6.25
C LEU A 29 -2.73 -17.88 -6.29
N LYS A 30 -3.03 -18.49 -7.43
CA LYS A 30 -2.83 -19.93 -7.62
C LYS A 30 -2.33 -20.25 -9.01
N GLY A 31 -1.71 -21.40 -9.18
CA GLY A 31 -1.19 -21.85 -10.46
C GLY A 31 0.04 -22.72 -10.29
N LYS A 32 0.94 -22.68 -11.26
CA LYS A 32 2.08 -23.58 -11.36
C LYS A 32 3.38 -22.81 -11.45
N THR A 33 4.38 -23.15 -10.64
CA THR A 33 5.72 -22.56 -10.69
C THR A 33 6.52 -23.04 -11.91
N ALA A 34 7.66 -22.40 -12.20
CA ALA A 34 8.58 -22.85 -13.27
C ALA A 34 9.10 -24.29 -13.07
N GLU A 35 9.24 -24.76 -11.83
CA GLU A 35 9.60 -26.16 -11.53
C GLU A 35 8.41 -27.13 -11.69
N GLY A 36 7.25 -26.61 -12.06
CA GLY A 36 6.04 -27.37 -12.28
C GLY A 36 5.27 -27.74 -11.01
N LYS A 37 5.50 -27.05 -9.89
CA LYS A 37 4.75 -27.28 -8.65
C LYS A 37 3.51 -26.40 -8.61
N GLU A 38 2.37 -27.01 -8.30
CA GLU A 38 1.14 -26.26 -8.02
C GLU A 38 1.29 -25.46 -6.72
N PHE A 39 0.72 -24.26 -6.69
CA PHE A 39 0.70 -23.39 -5.53
C PHE A 39 -0.64 -22.67 -5.39
N GLU A 40 -0.96 -22.31 -4.15
CA GLU A 40 -2.06 -21.40 -3.80
C GLU A 40 -1.61 -20.55 -2.61
N ARG A 41 -1.78 -19.22 -2.69
CA ARG A 41 -1.33 -18.26 -1.68
C ARG A 41 -2.32 -17.10 -1.57
N MET A 42 -2.60 -16.68 -0.35
CA MET A 42 -3.32 -15.43 -0.11
C MET A 42 -2.33 -14.26 -0.08
N HIS A 43 -2.68 -13.15 -0.73
CA HIS A 43 -1.87 -11.94 -0.78
C HIS A 43 -2.74 -10.71 -0.52
N HIS A 44 -2.25 -9.82 0.34
CA HIS A 44 -2.89 -8.55 0.62
C HIS A 44 -2.31 -7.49 -0.32
N ALA A 45 -3.14 -6.78 -1.09
CA ALA A 45 -2.63 -5.84 -2.10
C ALA A 45 -1.89 -4.63 -1.48
N TRP A 46 -2.33 -4.18 -0.31
CA TRP A 46 -1.72 -3.10 0.47
C TRP A 46 -0.26 -3.29 0.90
N ILE A 47 0.24 -4.53 1.00
CA ILE A 47 1.66 -4.78 1.36
C ILE A 47 2.58 -4.88 0.14
N ILE A 48 2.05 -4.72 -1.08
CA ILE A 48 2.84 -4.86 -2.30
C ILE A 48 3.65 -3.59 -2.52
N ASP A 49 4.97 -3.75 -2.53
CA ASP A 49 5.91 -2.68 -2.90
C ASP A 49 6.29 -2.82 -4.38
N PRO A 50 5.95 -1.85 -5.26
CA PRO A 50 6.32 -1.89 -6.68
C PRO A 50 7.83 -1.92 -6.95
N ARG A 51 8.67 -1.63 -5.95
CA ARG A 51 10.14 -1.72 -6.05
C ARG A 51 10.66 -3.13 -5.75
N ASN A 52 9.83 -4.00 -5.19
CA ASN A 52 10.19 -5.36 -4.80
C ASN A 52 8.96 -6.27 -4.80
N CYS A 53 8.33 -6.39 -5.97
CA CYS A 53 7.18 -7.27 -6.16
C CYS A 53 7.42 -8.22 -7.34
N SER A 54 6.64 -9.30 -7.38
CA SER A 54 6.60 -10.19 -8.53
C SER A 54 5.69 -9.61 -9.62
N TYR A 55 5.80 -10.12 -10.85
CA TYR A 55 4.86 -9.72 -11.91
C TYR A 55 3.41 -9.99 -11.48
N ALA A 56 3.16 -11.12 -10.81
CA ALA A 56 1.82 -11.44 -10.31
C ALA A 56 1.28 -10.43 -9.30
N GLU A 57 2.11 -10.01 -8.34
CA GLU A 57 1.76 -8.97 -7.38
C GLU A 57 1.59 -7.60 -8.06
N PHE A 58 2.43 -7.28 -9.04
CA PHE A 58 2.28 -6.07 -9.84
C PHE A 58 0.95 -6.04 -10.62
N MET A 59 0.53 -7.19 -11.17
CA MET A 59 -0.78 -7.32 -11.82
C MET A 59 -1.96 -7.25 -10.83
N MET A 60 -1.74 -7.52 -9.54
CA MET A 60 -2.75 -7.22 -8.50
C MET A 60 -2.92 -5.71 -8.33
N LEU A 61 -1.83 -4.94 -8.28
CA LEU A 61 -1.90 -3.47 -8.21
C LEU A 61 -2.64 -2.88 -9.42
N ASN A 62 -2.51 -3.48 -10.60
CA ASN A 62 -3.29 -3.11 -11.78
C ASN A 62 -4.80 -3.32 -11.59
N GLN A 63 -5.21 -4.40 -10.92
CA GLN A 63 -6.62 -4.61 -10.60
C GLN A 63 -7.15 -3.58 -9.60
N GLU A 64 -6.36 -3.26 -8.58
CA GLU A 64 -6.72 -2.28 -7.55
C GLU A 64 -6.83 -0.85 -8.08
N THR A 65 -5.98 -0.50 -9.05
CA THR A 65 -5.97 0.83 -9.67
C THR A 65 -6.90 0.93 -10.88
N GLY A 66 -7.64 -0.13 -11.22
CA GLY A 66 -8.56 -0.18 -12.36
C GLY A 66 -7.90 -0.31 -13.74
N ASN A 67 -6.58 -0.45 -13.81
CA ASN A 67 -5.78 -0.59 -15.04
C ASN A 67 -5.81 -2.04 -15.57
N THR A 68 -7.00 -2.50 -16.01
CA THR A 68 -7.27 -3.91 -16.36
C THR A 68 -7.49 -4.17 -17.86
N SER A 69 -7.37 -3.15 -18.71
CA SER A 69 -7.54 -3.32 -20.15
C SER A 69 -6.40 -4.12 -20.79
N LEU A 70 -6.61 -4.59 -22.03
CA LEU A 70 -5.56 -5.28 -22.78
C LEU A 70 -4.32 -4.39 -22.99
N GLY A 71 -4.52 -3.09 -23.20
CA GLY A 71 -3.41 -2.14 -23.33
C GLY A 71 -2.62 -1.99 -22.02
N ASP A 72 -3.30 -2.02 -20.87
CA ASP A 72 -2.65 -1.96 -19.55
C ASP A 72 -1.80 -3.20 -19.30
N LYS A 73 -2.32 -4.38 -19.68
CA LYS A 73 -1.54 -5.62 -19.65
C LYS A 73 -0.31 -5.55 -20.55
N GLN A 74 -0.45 -5.08 -21.79
CA GLN A 74 0.69 -4.93 -22.70
C GLN A 74 1.76 -4.01 -22.13
N ARG A 75 1.38 -2.91 -21.46
CA ARG A 75 2.35 -2.06 -20.75
C ARG A 75 3.06 -2.80 -19.62
N ALA A 76 2.34 -3.59 -18.82
CA ALA A 76 2.95 -4.41 -17.78
C ALA A 76 3.90 -5.49 -18.36
N ASP A 77 3.54 -6.11 -19.49
CA ASP A 77 4.39 -7.08 -20.19
C ASP A 77 5.71 -6.45 -20.65
N ILE A 78 5.68 -5.22 -21.16
CA ILE A 78 6.90 -4.46 -21.52
C ILE A 78 7.77 -4.23 -20.28
N LEU A 79 7.17 -3.88 -19.13
CA LEU A 79 7.93 -3.70 -17.89
C LEU A 79 8.55 -5.00 -17.40
N PHE A 80 7.82 -6.12 -17.49
CA PHE A 80 8.35 -7.44 -17.15
C PHE A 80 9.61 -7.75 -17.96
N GLU A 81 9.54 -7.57 -19.29
CA GLU A 81 10.71 -7.75 -20.16
C GLU A 81 11.85 -6.79 -19.78
N LYS A 82 11.54 -5.55 -19.42
CA LYS A 82 12.52 -4.53 -19.01
C LYS A 82 13.26 -4.91 -17.72
N THR A 83 12.59 -5.56 -16.77
CA THR A 83 13.21 -5.97 -15.50
C THR A 83 14.25 -7.10 -15.66
N GLY A 84 14.16 -7.87 -16.74
CA GLY A 84 15.10 -8.95 -17.04
C GLY A 84 14.95 -10.22 -16.20
N VAL A 85 13.93 -10.32 -15.32
CA VAL A 85 13.61 -11.57 -14.62
C VAL A 85 12.92 -12.56 -15.57
N GLU A 86 13.07 -13.86 -15.30
CA GLU A 86 12.57 -14.91 -16.20
C GLU A 86 11.17 -15.40 -15.83
N ASN A 87 10.83 -15.40 -14.53
CA ASN A 87 9.57 -15.94 -14.02
C ASN A 87 8.68 -14.83 -13.44
N TYR A 88 7.36 -15.00 -13.55
CA TYR A 88 6.36 -14.08 -13.03
C TYR A 88 6.29 -14.04 -11.51
N LEU A 89 6.82 -15.05 -10.82
CA LEU A 89 6.94 -15.09 -9.36
C LEU A 89 8.27 -14.50 -8.85
N ASP A 90 9.23 -14.21 -9.72
CA ASP A 90 10.49 -13.57 -9.35
C ASP A 90 10.27 -12.11 -8.97
N LYS A 91 11.00 -11.65 -7.95
CA LYS A 91 10.93 -10.27 -7.47
C LYS A 91 11.74 -9.33 -8.35
N ALA A 92 11.18 -8.18 -8.68
CA ALA A 92 11.83 -7.14 -9.47
C ALA A 92 11.42 -5.73 -9.03
N ASP A 93 12.17 -4.73 -9.51
CA ASP A 93 11.90 -3.31 -9.30
C ASP A 93 11.13 -2.72 -10.51
N TYR A 94 9.81 -2.82 -10.46
CA TYR A 94 8.92 -2.26 -11.50
C TYR A 94 8.87 -0.73 -11.45
N SER A 95 9.12 -0.12 -10.29
CA SER A 95 9.20 1.34 -10.18
C SER A 95 10.33 1.93 -11.01
N THR A 96 11.50 1.28 -10.97
CA THR A 96 12.64 1.68 -11.80
C THR A 96 12.37 1.36 -13.27
N ALA A 97 11.81 0.18 -13.59
CA ALA A 97 11.45 -0.16 -14.97
C ALA A 97 10.46 0.83 -15.60
N ILE A 98 9.47 1.33 -14.85
CA ILE A 98 8.55 2.38 -15.30
C ILE A 98 9.31 3.64 -15.70
N LYS A 99 10.21 4.11 -14.83
CA LYS A 99 11.00 5.32 -15.10
C LYS A 99 11.86 5.17 -16.36
N ASP A 100 12.51 4.02 -16.52
CA ASP A 100 13.35 3.75 -17.68
C ASP A 100 12.54 3.78 -18.98
N VAL A 101 11.38 3.11 -19.01
CA VAL A 101 10.50 3.10 -20.19
C VAL A 101 9.91 4.49 -20.47
N MET A 102 9.57 5.26 -19.43
CA MET A 102 9.14 6.65 -19.62
C MET A 102 10.22 7.50 -20.26
N GLU A 103 11.48 7.38 -19.84
CA GLU A 103 12.57 8.14 -20.47
C GLU A 103 12.85 7.71 -21.91
N GLU A 104 12.61 6.44 -22.26
CA GLU A 104 12.63 5.99 -23.66
C GLU A 104 11.51 6.62 -24.50
N TYR A 105 10.28 6.67 -23.97
CA TYR A 105 9.17 7.34 -24.65
C TYR A 105 9.42 8.83 -24.83
N LYS A 106 9.96 9.50 -23.81
CA LYS A 106 10.34 10.91 -23.89
C LYS A 106 11.44 11.13 -24.94
N SER A 107 12.48 10.31 -24.93
CA SER A 107 13.62 10.43 -25.85
C SER A 107 13.25 10.13 -27.31
N SER A 108 12.28 9.25 -27.53
CA SER A 108 11.76 8.91 -28.87
C SER A 108 10.65 9.86 -29.36
N GLY A 109 10.21 10.82 -28.53
CA GLY A 109 9.13 11.74 -28.84
C GLY A 109 7.72 11.12 -28.79
N ASN A 110 7.56 9.93 -28.21
CA ASN A 110 6.28 9.26 -28.05
C ASN A 110 5.54 9.77 -26.80
N TRP A 111 5.04 11.00 -26.89
CA TRP A 111 4.41 11.69 -25.77
C TRP A 111 3.10 11.06 -25.31
N ASP A 112 2.31 10.46 -26.21
CA ASP A 112 1.05 9.80 -25.83
C ASP A 112 1.31 8.58 -24.94
N ALA A 113 2.31 7.76 -25.28
CA ALA A 113 2.73 6.64 -24.45
C ALA A 113 3.34 7.11 -23.13
N TYR A 114 4.14 8.17 -23.15
CA TYR A 114 4.69 8.80 -21.94
C TYR A 114 3.56 9.24 -20.98
N LEU A 115 2.59 10.02 -21.46
CA LEU A 115 1.49 10.54 -20.64
C LEU A 115 0.58 9.42 -20.12
N SER A 116 0.37 8.37 -20.92
CA SER A 116 -0.37 7.20 -20.47
C SER A 116 0.38 6.44 -19.36
N MET A 117 1.70 6.33 -19.47
CA MET A 117 2.55 5.68 -18.46
C MET A 117 2.64 6.51 -17.18
N ASP A 118 2.76 7.83 -17.29
CA ASP A 118 2.78 8.78 -16.17
C ASP A 118 1.48 8.71 -15.35
N LYS A 119 0.31 8.74 -16.00
CA LYS A 119 -0.98 8.57 -15.32
C LYS A 119 -1.10 7.24 -14.59
N TRP A 120 -0.62 6.17 -15.21
CA TRP A 120 -0.63 4.85 -14.59
C TRP A 120 0.33 4.79 -13.39
N GLN A 121 1.54 5.32 -13.52
CA GLN A 121 2.49 5.45 -12.42
C GLN A 121 1.91 6.24 -11.25
N GLN A 122 1.22 7.35 -11.52
CA GLN A 122 0.54 8.14 -10.49
C GLN A 122 -0.52 7.30 -9.77
N SER A 123 -1.36 6.56 -10.49
CA SER A 123 -2.36 5.68 -9.85
C SER A 123 -1.74 4.60 -8.96
N LEU A 124 -0.60 4.04 -9.36
CA LEU A 124 0.15 3.07 -8.54
C LEU A 124 0.74 3.74 -7.29
N ASN A 125 1.35 4.92 -7.46
CA ASN A 125 1.89 5.70 -6.35
C ASN A 125 0.78 6.10 -5.38
N ASP A 126 -0.37 6.57 -5.86
CA ASP A 126 -1.50 6.95 -5.01
C ASP A 126 -2.00 5.76 -4.19
N TYR A 127 -2.12 4.58 -4.80
CA TYR A 127 -2.54 3.36 -4.10
C TYR A 127 -1.51 2.88 -3.07
N THR A 128 -0.22 2.92 -3.42
CA THR A 128 0.88 2.38 -2.59
C THR A 128 1.47 3.40 -1.61
N SER A 129 1.14 4.68 -1.76
CA SER A 129 1.53 5.77 -0.85
C SER A 129 0.64 5.85 0.39
N VAL A 130 -0.48 5.14 0.42
CA VAL A 130 -1.29 4.98 1.62
C VAL A 130 -0.40 4.34 2.69
N PRO A 131 -0.13 5.01 3.83
CA PRO A 131 0.59 4.40 4.93
C PRO A 131 -0.30 3.30 5.48
N VAL A 132 -0.01 2.05 5.13
CA VAL A 132 -0.77 0.93 5.65
C VAL A 132 -0.20 0.58 7.01
N TYR A 133 -0.93 0.98 8.05
CA TYR A 133 -0.59 0.69 9.45
C TYR A 133 -0.88 -0.79 9.74
N PHE A 134 0.11 -1.66 9.53
CA PHE A 134 0.01 -3.06 9.95
C PHE A 134 0.54 -3.25 11.37
N ASP A 135 -0.28 -3.84 12.23
CA ASP A 135 0.19 -4.47 13.47
C ASP A 135 1.01 -5.71 13.10
N ARG A 136 2.30 -5.70 13.46
CA ARG A 136 3.26 -6.79 13.28
C ARG A 136 2.75 -8.14 13.82
N SER A 137 1.92 -8.12 14.87
CA SER A 137 1.33 -9.33 15.47
C SER A 137 0.32 -10.04 14.56
N ILE A 138 -0.24 -9.35 13.56
CA ILE A 138 -1.14 -9.93 12.54
C ILE A 138 -0.33 -10.62 11.45
N MET A 139 0.79 -10.03 11.03
CA MET A 139 1.71 -10.61 10.05
C MET A 139 2.35 -11.91 10.56
N GLU A 140 2.74 -11.93 11.85
CA GLU A 140 3.33 -13.10 12.49
C GLU A 140 2.31 -14.23 12.75
N ARG A 141 1.05 -13.89 13.06
CA ARG A 141 -0.05 -14.86 13.20
C ARG A 141 -0.45 -15.53 11.89
N ASN A 142 -0.29 -14.83 10.76
CA ASN A 142 -0.61 -15.35 9.42
C ASN A 142 0.59 -16.00 8.70
N GLY A 143 1.70 -16.24 9.39
CA GLY A 143 2.83 -17.02 8.85
C GLY A 143 3.65 -16.32 7.77
N VAL A 144 3.50 -15.00 7.61
CA VAL A 144 4.30 -14.21 6.65
C VAL A 144 5.69 -13.97 7.23
N LYS A 145 6.61 -14.91 7.00
CA LYS A 145 8.05 -14.74 7.26
C LYS A 145 8.74 -14.26 5.98
N GLY A 146 8.83 -12.95 5.82
CA GLY A 146 9.55 -12.34 4.70
C GLY A 146 9.94 -10.90 5.01
N SER A 147 11.19 -10.56 4.72
CA SER A 147 11.74 -9.22 4.85
C SER A 147 11.03 -8.26 3.88
N CYS A 148 10.02 -7.54 4.37
CA CYS A 148 9.49 -6.36 3.71
C CYS A 148 10.54 -5.25 3.78
N SER A 149 11.45 -5.22 2.81
CA SER A 149 12.33 -4.08 2.58
C SER A 149 11.45 -2.88 2.20
N PHE A 150 11.20 -2.00 3.16
CA PHE A 150 10.37 -0.79 3.07
C PHE A 150 8.84 -0.91 3.22
N ALA A 151 8.35 -1.87 4.01
CA ALA A 151 7.54 -1.35 5.12
C ALA A 151 8.55 -0.54 5.95
N THR A 152 8.42 0.78 6.07
CA THR A 152 9.05 1.42 7.22
C THR A 152 8.29 0.82 8.40
N VAL A 153 8.78 -0.31 8.91
CA VAL A 153 8.29 -0.95 10.12
C VAL A 153 8.69 0.01 11.23
N ARG A 154 7.91 1.09 11.34
CA ARG A 154 8.08 2.07 12.39
C ARG A 154 7.53 1.43 13.63
N THR A 155 8.29 1.48 14.71
CA THR A 155 7.77 1.01 16.00
C THR A 155 6.60 1.91 16.41
N ALA A 156 5.71 1.41 17.26
CA ALA A 156 4.63 2.23 17.79
C ALA A 156 5.14 3.53 18.45
N GLU A 157 6.35 3.50 19.02
CA GLU A 157 6.98 4.69 19.61
C GLU A 157 7.43 5.72 18.56
N GLU A 158 7.92 5.28 17.41
CA GLU A 158 8.32 6.18 16.32
C GLU A 158 7.11 6.87 15.68
N ILE A 159 6.00 6.16 15.57
CA ILE A 159 4.72 6.70 15.10
C ILE A 159 4.15 7.70 16.12
N GLN A 160 4.13 7.34 17.40
CA GLN A 160 3.65 8.23 18.46
C GLN A 160 4.48 9.51 18.53
N LYS A 161 5.80 9.40 18.42
CA LYS A 161 6.70 10.57 18.44
C LYS A 161 6.48 11.51 17.27
N GLU A 162 6.27 10.99 16.06
CA GLU A 162 5.98 11.83 14.89
C GLU A 162 4.62 12.54 15.02
N ILE A 163 3.61 11.84 15.54
CA ILE A 163 2.31 12.42 15.84
C ILE A 163 2.48 13.55 16.88
N ASP A 164 3.20 13.31 17.97
CA ASP A 164 3.44 14.29 19.03
C ASP A 164 4.22 15.52 18.53
N ASP A 165 5.26 15.32 17.70
CA ASP A 165 6.07 16.40 17.13
C ASP A 165 5.24 17.25 16.15
N ARG A 166 4.30 16.64 15.42
CA ARG A 166 3.41 17.34 14.49
C ARG A 166 2.23 18.02 15.17
N VAL A 167 1.71 17.45 16.26
CA VAL A 167 0.74 18.10 17.16
C VAL A 167 1.37 19.35 17.76
N LYS A 168 2.61 19.27 18.25
CA LYS A 168 3.38 20.46 18.72
C LYS A 168 3.64 21.49 17.62
N ALA A 169 3.84 21.05 16.38
CA ALA A 169 3.97 21.96 15.25
C ALA A 169 2.63 22.64 14.87
N ALA A 170 1.51 21.92 15.02
CA ALA A 170 0.15 22.43 14.78
C ALA A 170 -0.30 23.43 15.85
N GLU A 171 0.08 23.23 17.11
CA GLU A 171 -0.16 24.19 18.21
C GLU A 171 0.41 25.59 17.91
N LYS A 172 1.41 25.70 17.04
CA LYS A 172 2.05 26.97 16.67
C LYS A 172 1.30 27.75 15.57
N ASN A 173 0.36 27.11 14.85
CA ASN A 173 -0.24 27.68 13.64
C ASN A 173 -1.73 27.34 13.40
N GLY A 174 -2.55 27.07 14.42
CA GLY A 174 -3.97 27.44 14.38
C GLY A 174 -5.03 26.59 13.63
N PRO A 175 -4.81 25.40 13.02
CA PRO A 175 -5.91 24.52 12.67
C PRO A 175 -6.33 23.65 13.86
N THR A 176 -7.61 23.32 13.95
CA THR A 176 -8.14 22.29 14.86
C THR A 176 -7.55 20.91 14.54
N LEU A 177 -7.54 19.98 15.50
CA LEU A 177 -7.03 18.60 15.28
C LEU A 177 -7.71 17.94 14.07
N ARG A 178 -9.02 18.18 13.93
CA ARG A 178 -9.80 17.75 12.78
C ARG A 178 -9.25 18.28 11.45
N GLU A 179 -9.00 19.58 11.36
CA GLU A 179 -8.49 20.24 10.16
C GLU A 179 -7.06 19.80 9.84
N ALA A 180 -6.22 19.65 10.85
CA ALA A 180 -4.87 19.13 10.70
C ALA A 180 -4.89 17.71 10.10
N LEU A 181 -5.76 16.84 10.61
CA LEU A 181 -5.90 15.46 10.13
C LEU A 181 -6.58 15.38 8.75
N ALA A 182 -7.62 16.18 8.49
CA ALA A 182 -8.30 16.22 7.20
C ALA A 182 -7.41 16.79 6.09
N ASN A 183 -6.53 17.75 6.40
CA ASN A 183 -5.56 18.29 5.45
C ASN A 183 -4.38 17.33 5.23
N ALA A 184 -4.03 16.53 6.24
CA ALA A 184 -2.92 15.57 6.16
C ALA A 184 -3.29 14.29 5.40
N PHE A 185 -4.57 13.90 5.42
CA PHE A 185 -5.04 12.67 4.79
C PHE A 185 -6.25 12.98 3.89
N SER A 186 -6.06 12.82 2.58
CA SER A 186 -7.05 13.15 1.54
C SER A 186 -8.41 12.44 1.70
N ASN A 187 -8.43 11.29 2.39
CA ASN A 187 -9.65 10.52 2.67
C ASN A 187 -10.03 10.47 4.16
N ALA A 188 -9.40 11.27 5.03
CA ALA A 188 -9.56 11.14 6.48
C ALA A 188 -11.04 11.08 6.90
N VAL A 189 -11.86 11.96 6.34
CA VAL A 189 -13.27 12.12 6.69
C VAL A 189 -14.11 10.89 6.32
N ASN A 190 -13.70 10.12 5.30
CA ASN A 190 -14.44 8.98 4.78
C ASN A 190 -13.89 7.62 5.27
N THR A 191 -12.90 7.64 6.14
CA THR A 191 -12.26 6.43 6.69
C THR A 191 -12.82 6.11 8.07
N PHE A 192 -12.93 4.81 8.38
CA PHE A 192 -13.21 4.33 9.73
C PHE A 192 -11.91 4.10 10.51
N TYR A 193 -11.90 4.49 11.78
CA TYR A 193 -10.74 4.51 12.66
C TYR A 193 -10.96 3.64 13.90
N SER A 194 -9.87 3.11 14.45
CA SER A 194 -9.90 2.42 15.75
C SER A 194 -8.62 2.76 16.52
N PHE A 195 -8.68 2.64 17.85
CA PHE A 195 -7.46 2.68 18.66
C PHE A 195 -6.78 1.32 18.64
N VAL A 196 -5.45 1.33 18.64
CA VAL A 196 -4.63 0.12 18.69
C VAL A 196 -5.06 -0.74 19.88
N GLY A 197 -5.44 -1.99 19.63
CA GLY A 197 -5.94 -2.92 20.65
C GLY A 197 -7.43 -2.80 20.98
N SER A 198 -8.16 -1.89 20.34
CA SER A 198 -9.61 -1.76 20.46
C SER A 198 -10.33 -2.41 19.29
N SER A 199 -11.40 -3.17 19.57
CA SER A 199 -12.33 -3.64 18.53
C SER A 199 -13.35 -2.58 18.12
N VAL A 200 -13.30 -1.39 18.75
CA VAL A 200 -14.24 -0.30 18.49
C VAL A 200 -13.80 0.44 17.23
N VAL A 201 -14.66 0.39 16.22
CA VAL A 201 -14.56 1.13 14.97
C VAL A 201 -15.38 2.41 15.10
N MET A 202 -14.81 3.53 14.68
CA MET A 202 -15.36 4.88 14.81
C MET A 202 -15.28 5.61 13.48
N THR A 203 -16.22 6.51 13.24
CA THR A 203 -16.09 7.50 12.18
C THR A 203 -14.94 8.47 12.47
N PHE A 204 -14.45 9.18 11.45
CA PHE A 204 -13.41 10.19 11.61
C PHE A 204 -13.73 11.22 12.71
N ASP A 205 -14.96 11.75 12.75
CA ASP A 205 -15.35 12.75 13.74
C ASP A 205 -15.41 12.16 15.16
N GLU A 206 -15.83 10.90 15.33
CA GLU A 206 -15.80 10.18 16.61
C GLU A 206 -14.36 9.91 17.09
N TYR A 207 -13.47 9.56 16.16
CA TYR A 207 -12.06 9.36 16.44
C TYR A 207 -11.37 10.65 16.88
N VAL A 208 -11.59 11.75 16.15
CA VAL A 208 -11.07 13.08 16.49
C VAL A 208 -11.54 13.50 17.88
N LYS A 209 -12.84 13.37 18.16
CA LYS A 209 -13.40 13.71 19.47
C LYS A 209 -12.77 12.88 20.59
N THR A 210 -12.56 11.59 20.36
CA THR A 210 -11.97 10.71 21.37
C THR A 210 -10.49 11.06 21.61
N MET A 211 -9.75 11.43 20.56
CA MET A 211 -8.38 11.95 20.68
C MET A 211 -8.32 13.26 21.46
N GLU A 212 -9.22 14.19 21.20
CA GLU A 212 -9.32 15.46 21.92
C GLU A 212 -9.62 15.24 23.42
N GLU A 213 -10.53 14.31 23.74
CA GLU A 213 -10.84 13.95 25.13
C GLU A 213 -9.66 13.28 25.86
N MET A 214 -8.90 12.42 25.18
CA MET A 214 -7.70 11.80 25.74
C MET A 214 -6.60 12.83 25.98
N LEU A 215 -6.37 13.75 25.05
CA LEU A 215 -5.43 14.85 25.20
C LEU A 215 -5.83 15.78 26.35
N ARG A 216 -7.12 16.11 26.48
CA ARG A 216 -7.64 16.90 27.61
C ARG A 216 -7.39 16.22 28.95
N LYS A 217 -7.71 14.92 29.06
CA LYS A 217 -7.48 14.14 30.30
C LYS A 217 -6.00 14.06 30.65
N SER A 218 -5.13 13.83 29.68
CA SER A 218 -3.68 13.79 29.88
C SER A 218 -3.13 15.13 30.38
N ASN A 219 -3.61 16.25 29.83
CA ASN A 219 -3.23 17.59 30.29
C ASN A 219 -3.78 17.92 31.69
N GLU A 220 -4.97 17.45 32.04
CA GLU A 220 -5.53 17.58 33.40
C GLU A 220 -4.72 16.77 34.41
N GLU A 221 -4.32 15.54 34.07
CA GLU A 221 -3.47 14.69 34.91
C GLU A 221 -2.05 15.25 35.07
N ALA A 222 -1.46 15.81 34.00
CA ALA A 222 -0.18 16.49 34.05
C ALA A 222 -0.21 17.75 34.92
N ASN A 223 -1.31 18.52 34.89
CA ASN A 223 -1.49 19.68 35.77
C ASN A 223 -1.72 19.29 37.23
N VAL A 224 -2.40 18.18 37.51
CA VAL A 224 -2.57 17.65 38.88
C VAL A 224 -1.23 17.13 39.44
N SER A 225 -0.36 16.57 38.58
CA SER A 225 1.01 16.15 38.93
C SER A 225 1.94 17.32 39.27
N LEU A 226 1.66 18.54 38.79
CA LEU A 226 2.46 19.74 39.06
C LEU A 226 2.02 20.49 40.33
N ILE A 227 0.90 20.10 40.93
CA ILE A 227 0.30 20.74 42.12
C ILE A 227 0.52 19.91 43.41
N LYS A 228 1.18 18.73 43.33
CA LYS A 228 1.60 17.93 44.50
C LYS A 228 3.10 18.07 44.75
#